data_AF-A0A4R4QF37-F1
#
_entry.id   AF-A0A4R4QF37-F1
#
_cell.length_a   1.000
_cell.length_b   1.000
_cell.length_c   1.000
_cell.angle_alpha   90.00
_cell.angle_beta   90.00
_cell.angle_gamma   90.00
#
_symmetry.space_group_name_H-M   'P 1'
#
loop_
_entity.id
_entity.type
_entity.pdbx_description
1 polymer ?
#
loop_
_entity_poly.entity_id
_entity_poly.type
_entity_poly.pdbx_seq_one_letter_code
_entity_poly.pdbx_strand_id
1 'polypeptide(L)'
;MTRIGRRGAGLMAAAGLVAVVGVTVVRPQFSAAEAERPAQVSVDEVEELERAEQILIQRCIERAGFQYMIVPRFVDPVPFTFSYVVDDAGWADKHGYGAALRRRAEAKVDPNERYFRSLPPTRQEALATALNGPEPVGLTATLPGGQVVQHSDKGCQSEAQRELYGDLPTWYASTKVIQNLKGHRFGMVLGDPRYQAALPAWSECMRDRGYRFTSPDAARSEKLTQVVELRQAGAEARCAISTGLGALVRELDTSYDAQLREEHQSLLATRVDLQRRALPKARAL
;
A
#
# COMPACT_ATOMS: atom_id res chain seq x y z
N MET A 1 -79.51 18.76 56.85
CA MET A 1 -79.12 19.20 58.21
C MET A 1 -77.90 18.36 58.57
N THR A 2 -76.68 18.83 58.82
CA THR A 2 -76.13 20.13 59.23
C THR A 2 -74.62 20.13 58.88
N ARG A 3 -74.05 21.32 58.68
CA ARG A 3 -72.64 21.63 58.37
C ARG A 3 -71.65 21.33 59.52
N ILE A 4 -70.36 21.41 59.18
CA ILE A 4 -69.17 21.98 59.89
C ILE A 4 -68.01 20.95 59.85
N GLY A 5 -66.76 21.20 59.44
CA GLY A 5 -66.04 22.39 59.00
C GLY A 5 -64.68 22.55 59.70
N ARG A 6 -63.56 22.35 58.97
CA ARG A 6 -62.15 22.80 59.18
C ARG A 6 -61.40 22.27 60.44
N ARG A 7 -60.06 22.13 60.53
CA ARG A 7 -58.84 22.25 59.69
C ARG A 7 -57.69 21.70 60.57
N GLY A 8 -56.62 21.14 60.01
CA GLY A 8 -55.39 20.88 60.77
C GLY A 8 -54.24 20.26 59.97
N ALA A 9 -53.27 21.10 59.62
CA ALA A 9 -51.84 20.87 59.32
C ALA A 9 -51.43 19.68 58.41
N GLY A 10 -50.95 20.02 57.21
CA GLY A 10 -50.15 19.12 56.37
C GLY A 10 -48.66 19.17 56.75
N LEU A 11 -48.03 17.99 56.76
CA LEU A 11 -46.59 17.81 56.61
C LEU A 11 -46.37 16.86 55.42
N MET A 12 -45.64 17.31 54.41
CA MET A 12 -45.22 16.50 53.27
C MET A 12 -44.10 15.55 53.70
N ALA A 13 -44.29 14.24 53.45
CA ALA A 13 -43.23 13.24 53.51
C ALA A 13 -42.59 13.11 52.14
N ALA A 14 -41.27 13.32 52.07
CA ALA A 14 -40.46 13.11 50.87
C ALA A 14 -40.24 11.59 50.66
N ALA A 15 -40.74 11.06 49.54
CA ALA A 15 -40.42 9.71 49.09
C ALA A 15 -39.32 9.79 48.02
N GLY A 16 -38.17 9.16 48.31
CA GLY A 16 -37.04 9.07 47.38
C GLY A 16 -37.35 8.19 46.18
N LEU A 17 -37.16 8.72 44.98
CA LEU A 17 -37.15 7.95 43.74
C LEU A 17 -35.77 7.29 43.56
N VAL A 18 -35.74 5.96 43.56
CA VAL A 18 -34.59 5.18 43.06
C VAL A 18 -34.71 5.13 41.54
N ALA A 19 -33.83 5.83 40.83
CA ALA A 19 -33.75 5.77 39.37
C ALA A 19 -33.04 4.47 38.94
N VAL A 20 -33.78 3.54 38.34
CA VAL A 20 -33.22 2.38 37.65
C VAL A 20 -32.65 2.87 36.32
N VAL A 21 -31.33 3.03 36.24
CA VAL A 21 -30.62 3.30 34.98
C VAL A 21 -30.63 2.02 34.16
N GLY A 22 -31.56 1.91 33.23
CA GLY A 22 -31.56 0.86 32.21
C GLY A 22 -30.37 1.08 31.28
N VAL A 23 -29.36 0.20 31.36
CA VAL A 23 -28.27 0.15 30.38
C VAL A 23 -28.87 -0.39 29.08
N THR A 24 -29.18 0.51 28.14
CA THR A 24 -29.47 0.14 26.76
C THR A 24 -28.17 -0.35 26.12
N VAL A 25 -28.07 -1.66 25.89
CA VAL A 25 -27.00 -2.23 25.07
C VAL A 25 -27.23 -1.74 23.63
N VAL A 26 -26.54 -0.68 23.25
CA VAL A 26 -26.45 -0.23 21.86
C VAL A 26 -25.68 -1.30 21.10
N ARG A 27 -26.41 -2.16 20.37
CA ARG A 27 -25.79 -3.04 19.38
C ARG A 27 -25.21 -2.14 18.28
N PRO A 28 -23.92 -2.28 17.92
CA PRO A 28 -23.37 -1.54 16.78
C PRO A 28 -24.16 -1.96 15.54
N GLN A 29 -24.89 -1.01 14.98
CA GLN A 29 -25.47 -1.16 13.65
C GLN A 29 -24.31 -1.07 12.68
N PHE A 30 -23.80 -2.22 12.22
CA PHE A 30 -23.02 -2.25 11.00
C PHE A 30 -23.91 -1.66 9.90
N SER A 31 -23.57 -0.47 9.45
CA SER A 31 -24.29 0.23 8.39
C SER A 31 -24.28 -0.66 7.14
N ALA A 32 -25.40 -0.74 6.42
CA ALA A 32 -25.48 -1.44 5.13
C ALA A 32 -24.42 -0.95 4.13
N ALA A 33 -23.85 0.24 4.34
CA ALA A 33 -22.72 0.78 3.58
C ALA A 33 -21.41 -0.04 3.69
N GLU A 34 -21.21 -0.82 4.75
CA GLU A 34 -20.05 -1.72 4.87
C GLU A 34 -20.24 -3.04 4.13
N ALA A 35 -21.50 -3.45 3.90
CA ALA A 35 -21.85 -4.68 3.18
C ALA A 35 -21.76 -4.54 1.64
N GLU A 36 -21.64 -3.31 1.13
CA GLU A 36 -21.58 -3.01 -0.31
C GLU A 36 -20.16 -2.85 -0.86
N ARG A 37 -19.13 -3.02 -0.01
CA ARG A 37 -17.74 -3.01 -0.51
C ARG A 37 -17.51 -4.29 -1.33
N PRO A 38 -17.15 -4.20 -2.62
CA PRO A 38 -16.80 -5.39 -3.38
C PRO A 38 -15.66 -6.10 -2.64
N ALA A 39 -15.90 -7.33 -2.19
CA ALA A 39 -14.86 -8.10 -1.51
C ALA A 39 -13.60 -8.13 -2.38
N GLN A 40 -12.45 -7.78 -1.81
CA GLN A 40 -11.20 -7.79 -2.56
C GLN A 40 -10.93 -9.19 -3.11
N VAL A 41 -10.23 -9.27 -4.24
CA VAL A 41 -9.69 -10.54 -4.74
C VAL A 41 -8.66 -11.04 -3.73
N SER A 42 -8.70 -12.33 -3.38
CA SER A 42 -7.78 -12.89 -2.40
C SER A 42 -6.34 -12.91 -2.91
N VAL A 43 -5.36 -13.08 -2.00
CA VAL A 43 -3.94 -13.14 -2.39
C VAL A 43 -3.67 -14.28 -3.38
N ASP A 44 -4.28 -15.44 -3.13
CA ASP A 44 -4.15 -16.63 -4.00
C ASP A 44 -4.75 -16.37 -5.38
N GLU A 45 -5.93 -15.75 -5.44
CA GLU A 45 -6.56 -15.38 -6.72
C GLU A 45 -5.76 -14.32 -7.48
N VAL A 46 -5.08 -13.40 -6.79
CA VAL A 46 -4.14 -12.46 -7.44
C VAL A 46 -2.94 -13.20 -8.00
N GLU A 47 -2.40 -14.20 -7.30
CA GLU A 47 -1.31 -15.04 -7.81
C GLU A 47 -1.75 -15.88 -9.02
N GLU A 48 -2.98 -16.41 -9.02
CA GLU A 48 -3.59 -17.09 -10.17
C GLU A 48 -3.64 -16.17 -11.41
N LEU A 49 -4.10 -14.92 -11.23
CA LEU A 49 -4.19 -13.92 -12.31
C LEU A 49 -2.80 -13.50 -12.82
N GLU A 50 -1.84 -13.25 -11.93
CA GLU A 50 -0.46 -12.89 -12.30
C GLU A 50 0.23 -14.03 -13.05
N ARG A 51 0.01 -15.29 -12.64
CA ARG A 51 0.51 -16.48 -13.35
C ARG A 51 -0.12 -16.62 -14.73
N ALA A 52 -1.44 -16.43 -14.84
CA ALA A 52 -2.17 -16.46 -16.11
C ALA A 52 -1.67 -15.39 -17.09
N GLU A 53 -1.44 -14.17 -16.63
CA GLU A 53 -0.87 -13.09 -17.45
C GLU A 53 0.52 -13.47 -17.98
N GLN A 54 1.38 -14.04 -17.13
CA GLN A 54 2.70 -14.53 -17.54
C GLN A 54 2.64 -15.67 -18.57
N ILE A 55 1.69 -16.60 -18.45
CA ILE A 55 1.47 -17.67 -19.45
C ILE A 55 1.13 -17.06 -20.82
N LEU A 56 0.25 -16.07 -20.85
CA LEU A 56 -0.15 -15.41 -22.09
C LEU A 56 1.00 -14.58 -22.70
N ILE A 57 1.76 -13.87 -21.87
CA ILE A 57 2.98 -13.16 -22.30
C ILE A 57 3.98 -14.17 -22.89
N GLN A 58 4.21 -15.30 -22.21
CA GLN A 58 5.12 -16.34 -22.67
C GLN A 58 4.75 -16.83 -24.07
N ARG A 59 3.48 -17.21 -24.28
CA ARG A 59 2.99 -17.67 -25.59
C ARG A 59 3.23 -16.63 -26.68
N CYS A 60 3.00 -15.35 -26.41
CA CYS A 60 3.24 -14.29 -27.38
C CYS A 60 4.73 -14.10 -27.67
N ILE A 61 5.58 -14.07 -26.65
CA ILE A 61 7.03 -13.88 -26.79
C ILE A 61 7.68 -15.07 -27.52
N GLU A 62 7.20 -16.29 -27.29
CA GLU A 62 7.63 -17.49 -28.03
C GLU A 62 7.27 -17.40 -29.52
N ARG A 63 6.06 -16.93 -29.86
CA ARG A 63 5.70 -16.66 -31.26
C ARG A 63 6.56 -15.57 -31.91
N ALA A 64 7.03 -14.60 -31.12
CA ALA A 64 7.99 -13.59 -31.56
C ALA A 64 9.44 -14.12 -31.69
N GLY A 65 9.67 -15.41 -31.38
CA GLY A 65 10.97 -16.05 -31.52
C GLY A 65 11.95 -15.77 -30.36
N PHE A 66 11.42 -15.55 -29.15
CA PHE A 66 12.18 -15.30 -27.92
C PHE A 66 11.72 -16.23 -26.79
N GLN A 67 12.46 -16.24 -25.68
CA GLN A 67 12.11 -17.00 -24.48
C GLN A 67 11.54 -16.08 -23.40
N TYR A 68 10.60 -16.63 -22.62
CA TYR A 68 10.05 -15.99 -21.43
C TYR A 68 9.84 -17.07 -20.35
N MET A 69 10.31 -16.82 -19.14
CA MET A 69 10.18 -17.72 -18.01
C MET A 69 9.12 -17.19 -17.06
N ILE A 70 8.12 -18.02 -16.75
CA ILE A 70 7.15 -17.73 -15.69
C ILE A 70 7.89 -17.77 -14.36
N VAL A 71 7.81 -16.68 -13.60
CA VAL A 71 8.38 -16.57 -12.26
C VAL A 71 7.27 -16.49 -11.22
N PRO A 72 7.45 -17.09 -10.04
CA PRO A 72 6.53 -16.89 -8.93
C PRO A 72 6.41 -15.41 -8.59
N ARG A 73 5.28 -15.02 -8.03
CA ARG A 73 5.09 -13.67 -7.50
C ARG A 73 6.22 -13.33 -6.53
N PHE A 74 6.93 -12.25 -6.82
CA PHE A 74 7.92 -11.74 -5.89
C PHE A 74 7.20 -11.04 -4.74
N VAL A 75 7.15 -11.69 -3.59
CA VAL A 75 6.78 -11.04 -2.33
C VAL A 75 8.05 -10.44 -1.76
N ASP A 76 8.07 -9.11 -1.56
CA ASP A 76 9.22 -8.44 -0.96
C ASP A 76 9.52 -9.06 0.41
N PRO A 77 10.69 -9.68 0.60
CA PRO A 77 11.03 -10.34 1.86
C PRO A 77 11.28 -9.35 2.99
N VAL A 78 11.45 -8.06 2.68
CA VAL A 78 11.48 -6.98 3.66
C VAL A 78 10.18 -6.21 3.49
N PRO A 79 9.11 -6.53 4.25
CA PRO A 79 7.94 -5.67 4.22
C PRO A 79 8.42 -4.24 4.51
N PHE A 80 7.93 -3.28 3.73
CA PHE A 80 8.25 -1.83 3.82
C PHE A 80 7.74 -1.20 5.13
N THR A 81 7.90 -1.90 6.25
CA THR A 81 7.38 -1.57 7.58
C THR A 81 7.87 -0.20 8.07
N PHE A 82 8.95 0.33 7.49
CA PHE A 82 9.56 1.60 7.88
C PHE A 82 9.71 2.55 6.69
N SER A 83 8.59 2.89 6.05
CA SER A 83 8.61 3.82 4.92
C SER A 83 9.09 5.21 5.35
N TYR A 84 8.67 5.70 6.51
CA TYR A 84 8.92 7.08 6.97
C TYR A 84 10.03 7.20 8.03
N VAL A 85 9.99 6.33 9.04
CA VAL A 85 11.00 6.15 10.11
C VAL A 85 11.11 4.67 10.40
N VAL A 86 12.26 4.22 10.89
CA VAL A 86 12.30 3.02 11.71
C VAL A 86 11.74 3.34 13.10
N ASP A 87 10.73 2.61 13.54
CA ASP A 87 10.05 2.81 14.84
C ASP A 87 9.86 1.50 15.62
N ASP A 88 10.48 0.41 15.17
CA ASP A 88 10.56 -0.88 15.86
C ASP A 88 12.02 -1.17 16.26
N ALA A 89 12.30 -1.03 17.56
CA ALA A 89 13.64 -1.27 18.10
C ALA A 89 14.06 -2.75 17.99
N GLY A 90 13.12 -3.70 18.15
CA GLY A 90 13.41 -5.13 18.09
C GLY A 90 13.76 -5.58 16.67
N TRP A 91 13.13 -4.98 15.66
CA TRP A 91 13.54 -5.13 14.28
C TRP A 91 14.90 -4.47 14.00
N ALA A 92 15.06 -3.20 14.40
CA ALA A 92 16.26 -2.42 14.14
C ALA A 92 17.52 -3.08 14.70
N ASP A 93 17.44 -3.65 15.91
CA ASP A 93 18.56 -4.33 16.55
C ASP A 93 18.99 -5.63 15.84
N LYS A 94 18.08 -6.27 15.09
CA LYS A 94 18.35 -7.52 14.35
C LYS A 94 18.71 -7.28 12.89
N HIS A 95 18.10 -6.28 12.27
CA HIS A 95 18.08 -6.12 10.82
C HIS A 95 18.55 -4.75 10.34
N GLY A 96 18.75 -3.79 11.24
CA GLY A 96 19.16 -2.44 10.89
C GLY A 96 18.09 -1.76 10.02
N TYR A 97 18.52 -1.17 8.91
CA TYR A 97 17.63 -0.66 7.85
C TYR A 97 17.23 -1.74 6.84
N GLY A 98 17.60 -3.00 7.08
CA GLY A 98 17.29 -4.13 6.21
C GLY A 98 18.15 -4.19 4.94
N ALA A 99 19.26 -3.46 4.85
CA ALA A 99 20.08 -3.45 3.62
C ALA A 99 20.65 -4.84 3.30
N ALA A 100 21.00 -5.65 4.30
CA ALA A 100 21.45 -7.03 4.09
C ALA A 100 20.36 -7.94 3.52
N LEU A 101 19.12 -7.80 4.02
CA LEU A 101 17.97 -8.56 3.50
C LEU A 101 17.65 -8.14 2.06
N ARG A 102 17.70 -6.83 1.78
CA ARG A 102 17.50 -6.28 0.43
C ARG A 102 18.55 -6.79 -0.54
N ARG A 103 19.85 -6.72 -0.19
CA ARG A 103 20.92 -7.29 -1.03
C ARG A 103 20.72 -8.78 -1.30
N ARG A 104 20.27 -9.55 -0.31
CA ARG A 104 19.97 -10.99 -0.48
C ARG A 104 18.79 -11.21 -1.42
N ALA A 105 17.78 -10.33 -1.37
CA ALA A 105 16.63 -10.36 -2.26
C ALA A 105 17.03 -9.98 -3.70
N GLU A 106 17.77 -8.87 -3.87
CA GLU A 106 18.29 -8.37 -5.14
C GLU A 106 19.30 -9.30 -5.80
N ALA A 107 20.05 -10.09 -5.01
CA ALA A 107 20.96 -11.10 -5.54
C ALA A 107 20.23 -12.22 -6.32
N LYS A 108 18.90 -12.35 -6.15
CA LYS A 108 18.08 -13.21 -7.01
C LYS A 108 17.86 -12.48 -8.34
N VAL A 109 18.68 -12.80 -9.33
CA VAL A 109 18.52 -12.27 -10.68
C VAL A 109 17.24 -12.84 -11.30
N ASP A 110 16.37 -11.97 -11.81
CA ASP A 110 15.22 -12.38 -12.60
C ASP A 110 15.72 -13.15 -13.85
N PRO A 111 15.29 -14.41 -14.07
CA PRO A 111 15.72 -15.17 -15.23
C PRO A 111 15.40 -14.47 -16.56
N ASN A 112 14.29 -13.72 -16.65
CA ASN A 112 13.93 -12.95 -17.84
C ASN A 112 14.90 -11.79 -18.08
N GLU A 113 15.32 -11.10 -17.02
CA GLU A 113 16.35 -10.07 -17.11
C GLU A 113 17.70 -10.65 -17.53
N ARG A 114 18.09 -11.80 -16.97
CA ARG A 114 19.31 -12.51 -17.36
C ARG A 114 19.27 -12.89 -18.84
N TYR A 115 18.15 -13.42 -19.32
CA TYR A 115 17.96 -13.76 -20.73
C TYR A 115 18.06 -12.52 -21.62
N PHE A 116 17.35 -11.44 -21.29
CA PHE A 116 17.42 -10.18 -22.02
C PHE A 116 18.86 -9.67 -22.15
N ARG A 117 19.60 -9.60 -21.03
CA ARG A 117 21.00 -9.13 -21.02
C ARG A 117 21.96 -10.04 -21.80
N SER A 118 21.61 -11.31 -22.03
CA SER A 118 22.42 -12.24 -22.81
C SER A 118 22.28 -12.05 -24.33
N LEU A 119 21.25 -11.32 -24.79
CA LEU A 119 21.00 -11.10 -26.21
C LEU A 119 21.91 -10.02 -26.81
N PRO A 120 22.27 -10.11 -28.10
CA PRO A 120 22.87 -8.99 -28.83
C PRO A 120 21.96 -7.75 -28.82
N PRO A 121 22.50 -6.51 -28.92
CA PRO A 121 21.72 -5.27 -28.82
C PRO A 121 20.50 -5.20 -29.75
N THR A 122 20.64 -5.63 -31.01
CA THR A 122 19.52 -5.65 -31.97
C THR A 122 18.40 -6.61 -31.55
N ARG A 123 18.75 -7.73 -30.91
CA ARG A 123 17.78 -8.68 -30.36
C ARG A 123 17.18 -8.20 -29.05
N GLN A 124 17.91 -7.42 -28.26
CA GLN A 124 17.36 -6.75 -27.08
C GLN A 124 16.26 -5.76 -27.49
N GLU A 125 16.51 -4.92 -28.50
CA GLU A 125 15.52 -3.99 -29.04
C GLU A 125 14.28 -4.71 -29.61
N ALA A 126 14.50 -5.78 -30.38
CA ALA A 126 13.40 -6.59 -30.91
C ALA A 126 12.58 -7.27 -29.79
N LEU A 127 13.22 -7.77 -28.72
CA LEU A 127 12.52 -8.32 -27.56
C LEU A 127 11.76 -7.23 -26.79
N ALA A 128 12.37 -6.07 -26.58
CA ALA A 128 11.73 -4.94 -25.91
C ALA A 128 10.49 -4.47 -26.69
N THR A 129 10.59 -4.41 -28.02
CA THR A 129 9.48 -4.07 -28.93
C THR A 129 8.39 -5.14 -28.93
N ALA A 130 8.76 -6.43 -28.96
CA ALA A 130 7.80 -7.52 -28.88
C ALA A 130 7.03 -7.50 -27.55
N LEU A 131 7.71 -7.24 -26.43
CA LEU A 131 7.11 -7.22 -25.11
C LEU A 131 6.22 -5.99 -24.86
N ASN A 132 6.73 -4.79 -25.17
CA ASN A 132 6.12 -3.52 -24.79
C ASN A 132 5.37 -2.81 -25.94
N GLY A 133 5.44 -3.35 -27.16
CA GLY A 133 4.99 -2.68 -28.37
C GLY A 133 6.05 -1.71 -28.94
N PRO A 134 5.83 -1.21 -30.17
CA PRO A 134 6.81 -0.38 -30.88
C PRO A 134 6.92 1.05 -30.33
N GLU A 135 5.81 1.60 -29.84
CA GLU A 135 5.72 2.98 -29.38
C GLU A 135 4.69 3.07 -28.24
N PRO A 136 4.87 4.00 -27.28
CA PRO A 136 3.98 4.17 -26.13
C PRO A 136 2.69 4.91 -26.51
N VAL A 137 1.94 4.38 -27.48
CA VAL A 137 0.71 4.97 -28.02
C VAL A 137 -0.45 3.97 -27.85
N GLY A 138 -1.62 4.48 -27.48
CA GLY A 138 -2.87 3.72 -27.42
C GLY A 138 -3.40 3.49 -26.00
N LEU A 139 -2.51 3.46 -24.99
CA LEU A 139 -2.90 3.39 -23.58
C LEU A 139 -2.40 4.63 -22.83
N THR A 140 -3.26 5.18 -21.97
CA THR A 140 -2.95 6.35 -21.15
C THR A 140 -3.53 6.22 -19.76
N ALA A 141 -2.84 6.78 -18.77
CA ALA A 141 -3.32 6.90 -17.40
C ALA A 141 -2.83 8.21 -16.79
N THR A 142 -3.71 8.92 -16.10
CA THR A 142 -3.34 10.06 -15.25
C THR A 142 -3.11 9.56 -13.83
N LEU A 143 -1.86 9.63 -13.37
CA LEU A 143 -1.46 9.21 -12.05
C LEU A 143 -1.92 10.20 -10.96
N PRO A 144 -1.99 9.76 -9.70
CA PRO A 144 -2.11 10.68 -8.57
C PRO A 144 -0.99 11.74 -8.63
N GLY A 145 -1.35 13.02 -8.55
CA GLY A 145 -0.43 14.14 -8.78
C GLY A 145 -0.38 14.68 -10.23
N GLY A 146 -1.19 14.14 -11.14
CA GLY A 146 -1.46 14.73 -12.46
C GLY A 146 -0.48 14.33 -13.57
N GLN A 147 0.56 13.53 -13.27
CA GLN A 147 1.45 13.00 -14.29
C GLN A 147 0.71 12.03 -15.22
N VAL A 148 0.89 12.19 -16.52
CA VAL A 148 0.35 11.26 -17.52
C VAL A 148 1.41 10.23 -17.88
N VAL A 149 1.03 8.95 -17.86
CA VAL A 149 1.87 7.84 -18.34
C VAL A 149 1.20 7.13 -19.50
N GLN A 150 2.00 6.71 -20.47
CA GLN A 150 1.53 6.08 -21.70
C GLN A 150 2.19 4.72 -21.91
N HIS A 151 1.50 3.86 -22.64
CA HIS A 151 2.03 2.56 -23.06
C HIS A 151 1.44 2.17 -24.41
N SER A 152 2.08 1.22 -25.10
CA SER A 152 1.57 0.70 -26.35
C SER A 152 0.30 -0.11 -26.11
N ASP A 153 -0.72 0.03 -26.94
CA ASP A 153 -1.84 -0.91 -26.98
C ASP A 153 -1.52 -2.21 -27.76
N LYS A 154 -0.27 -2.30 -28.26
CA LYS A 154 0.35 -3.43 -28.93
C LYS A 154 1.44 -4.06 -28.07
N GLY A 155 2.00 -5.18 -28.54
CA GLY A 155 3.01 -5.96 -27.82
C GLY A 155 2.40 -7.02 -26.92
N CYS A 156 3.25 -7.94 -26.46
CA CYS A 156 2.83 -9.13 -25.74
C CYS A 156 2.20 -8.83 -24.38
N GLN A 157 2.63 -7.77 -23.69
CA GLN A 157 1.97 -7.35 -22.45
C GLN A 157 0.52 -6.91 -22.70
N SER A 158 0.31 -6.02 -23.68
CA SER A 158 -1.02 -5.53 -24.03
C SER A 158 -1.92 -6.61 -24.63
N GLU A 159 -1.37 -7.54 -25.42
CA GLU A 159 -2.11 -8.70 -25.92
C GLU A 159 -2.59 -9.59 -24.77
N ALA A 160 -1.67 -9.98 -23.87
CA ALA A 160 -2.00 -10.83 -22.72
C ALA A 160 -3.05 -10.18 -21.81
N GLN A 161 -2.89 -8.90 -21.50
CA GLN A 161 -3.83 -8.17 -20.64
C GLN A 161 -5.20 -7.99 -21.30
N ARG A 162 -5.24 -7.74 -22.62
CA ARG A 162 -6.50 -7.66 -23.37
C ARG A 162 -7.20 -9.01 -23.39
N GLU A 163 -6.46 -10.09 -23.62
CA GLU A 163 -7.03 -11.44 -23.58
C GLU A 163 -7.55 -11.77 -22.18
N LEU A 164 -6.79 -11.46 -21.13
CA LEU A 164 -7.14 -11.84 -19.76
C LEU A 164 -8.28 -10.99 -19.18
N TYR A 165 -8.15 -9.66 -19.21
CA TYR A 165 -9.04 -8.73 -18.52
C TYR A 165 -10.11 -8.10 -19.46
N GLY A 166 -9.94 -8.23 -20.78
CA GLY A 166 -10.86 -7.69 -21.78
C GLY A 166 -10.64 -6.19 -22.03
N ASP A 167 -11.15 -5.36 -21.13
CA ASP A 167 -11.07 -3.90 -21.27
C ASP A 167 -9.66 -3.39 -20.92
N LEU A 168 -8.76 -3.45 -21.93
CA LEU A 168 -7.36 -3.10 -21.78
C LEU A 168 -7.14 -1.64 -21.33
N PRO A 169 -7.78 -0.60 -21.92
CA PRO A 169 -7.60 0.78 -21.45
C PRO A 169 -7.96 0.96 -19.97
N THR A 170 -9.10 0.41 -19.53
CA THR A 170 -9.54 0.50 -18.13
C THR A 170 -8.64 -0.31 -17.20
N TRP A 171 -8.22 -1.51 -17.62
CA TRP A 171 -7.25 -2.31 -16.89
C TRP A 171 -5.92 -1.56 -16.71
N TYR A 172 -5.38 -0.99 -17.79
CA TYR A 172 -4.13 -0.24 -17.76
C TYR A 172 -4.24 0.97 -16.83
N ALA A 173 -5.26 1.81 -17.01
CA ALA A 173 -5.43 3.02 -16.21
C ALA A 173 -5.59 2.71 -14.71
N SER A 174 -6.45 1.75 -14.38
CA SER A 174 -6.64 1.33 -12.98
C SER A 174 -5.37 0.72 -12.38
N THR A 175 -4.65 -0.11 -13.13
CA THR A 175 -3.36 -0.68 -12.71
C THR A 175 -2.36 0.42 -12.38
N LYS A 176 -2.16 1.38 -13.28
CA LYS A 176 -1.15 2.44 -13.11
C LYS A 176 -1.48 3.36 -11.95
N VAL A 177 -2.74 3.76 -11.79
CA VAL A 177 -3.12 4.59 -10.64
C VAL A 177 -2.89 3.84 -9.32
N ILE A 178 -3.36 2.59 -9.21
CA ILE A 178 -3.25 1.80 -7.97
C ILE A 178 -1.79 1.50 -7.62
N GLN A 179 -0.95 1.18 -8.60
CA GLN A 179 0.50 1.00 -8.39
C GLN A 179 1.19 2.27 -7.86
N ASN A 180 0.67 3.46 -8.19
CA ASN A 180 1.25 4.74 -7.79
C ASN A 180 0.63 5.34 -6.52
N LEU A 181 -0.50 4.82 -6.02
CA LEU A 181 -1.14 5.31 -4.79
C LEU A 181 -0.21 5.27 -3.58
N LYS A 182 0.59 4.21 -3.43
CA LYS A 182 1.55 4.08 -2.31
C LYS A 182 2.61 5.19 -2.34
N GLY A 183 3.18 5.46 -3.51
CA GLY A 183 4.19 6.52 -3.68
C GLY A 183 3.59 7.92 -3.48
N HIS A 184 2.36 8.12 -3.96
CA HIS A 184 1.64 9.37 -3.73
C HIS A 184 1.36 9.61 -2.24
N ARG A 185 0.84 8.59 -1.54
CA ARG A 185 0.64 8.62 -0.09
C ARG A 185 1.92 8.93 0.65
N PHE A 186 3.03 8.31 0.23
CA PHE A 186 4.33 8.57 0.81
C PHE A 186 4.71 10.05 0.72
N GLY A 187 4.50 10.67 -0.44
CA GLY A 187 4.69 12.11 -0.64
C GLY A 187 3.76 12.96 0.25
N MET A 188 2.50 12.56 0.42
CA MET A 188 1.54 13.27 1.29
C MET A 188 1.99 13.27 2.75
N VAL A 189 2.44 12.12 3.28
CA VAL A 189 2.95 12.03 4.66
C VAL A 189 4.19 12.89 4.85
N LEU A 190 5.17 12.81 3.93
CA LEU A 190 6.36 13.64 4.02
C LEU A 190 6.07 15.14 3.85
N GLY A 191 5.03 15.49 3.09
CA GLY A 191 4.58 16.86 2.90
C GLY A 191 3.69 17.41 4.02
N ASP A 192 3.21 16.57 4.95
CA ASP A 192 2.30 17.01 6.02
C ASP A 192 3.03 17.97 6.98
N PRO A 193 2.48 19.17 7.27
CA PRO A 193 3.08 20.13 8.19
C PRO A 193 3.37 19.58 9.58
N ARG A 194 2.57 18.61 10.07
CA ARG A 194 2.77 17.94 11.36
C ARG A 194 4.02 17.05 11.32
N TYR A 195 4.24 16.33 10.23
CA TYR A 195 5.48 15.55 10.05
C TYR A 195 6.70 16.47 10.06
N GLN A 196 6.65 17.55 9.28
CA GLN A 196 7.73 18.54 9.22
C GLN A 196 8.03 19.18 10.58
N ALA A 197 6.98 19.53 11.34
CA ALA A 197 7.11 20.10 12.68
C ALA A 197 7.70 19.12 13.72
N ALA A 198 7.58 17.81 13.51
CA ALA A 198 8.11 16.78 14.41
C ALA A 198 9.59 16.45 14.17
N LEU A 199 10.15 16.78 12.99
CA LEU A 199 11.54 16.46 12.62
C LEU A 199 12.60 17.08 13.55
N PRO A 200 12.49 18.33 14.06
CA PRO A 200 13.50 18.91 14.94
C PRO A 200 13.71 18.11 16.23
N ALA A 201 12.64 17.67 16.88
CA ALA A 201 12.72 16.88 18.12
C ALA A 201 13.39 15.53 17.88
N TRP A 202 13.04 14.85 16.78
CA TRP A 202 13.71 13.60 16.39
C TRP A 202 15.20 13.82 16.08
N SER A 203 15.53 14.88 15.34
CA SER A 203 16.91 15.22 14.96
C SER A 203 17.78 15.53 16.18
N GLU A 204 17.22 16.22 17.17
CA GLU A 204 17.87 16.46 18.47
C GLU A 204 18.14 15.16 19.22
N CYS A 205 17.16 14.27 19.31
CA CYS A 205 17.36 12.96 19.94
C CYS A 205 18.47 12.14 19.26
N MET A 206 18.54 12.17 17.93
CA MET A 206 19.60 11.51 17.15
C MET A 206 20.97 12.14 17.44
N ARG A 207 21.03 13.48 17.53
CA ARG A 207 22.25 14.23 17.84
C ARG A 207 22.81 13.86 19.21
N ASP A 208 21.96 13.71 20.21
CA ASP A 208 22.35 13.27 21.56
C ASP A 208 22.92 11.84 21.58
N ARG A 209 22.62 11.05 20.54
CA ARG A 209 23.16 9.71 20.30
C ARG A 209 24.36 9.69 19.35
N GLY A 210 24.87 10.87 18.97
CA GLY A 210 26.04 11.02 18.12
C GLY A 210 25.74 11.05 16.61
N TYR A 211 24.47 11.09 16.20
CA TYR A 211 24.05 11.07 14.79
C TYR A 211 23.49 12.43 14.37
N ARG A 212 24.05 13.05 13.33
CA ARG A 212 23.65 14.40 12.87
C ARG A 212 22.87 14.31 11.56
N PHE A 213 21.56 14.11 11.68
CA PHE A 213 20.64 14.10 10.54
C PHE A 213 19.49 15.07 10.77
N THR A 214 19.01 15.67 9.67
CA THR A 214 17.84 16.55 9.67
C THR A 214 16.53 15.77 9.43
N SER A 215 16.63 14.53 8.98
CA SER A 215 15.47 13.68 8.69
C SER A 215 15.83 12.17 8.67
N PRO A 216 14.84 11.30 8.88
CA PRO A 216 15.02 9.84 8.79
C PRO A 216 15.48 9.34 7.41
N ASP A 217 15.07 9.97 6.31
CA ASP A 217 15.53 9.61 4.97
C ASP A 217 17.02 9.93 4.77
N ALA A 218 17.52 11.03 5.35
CA ALA A 218 18.94 11.38 5.32
C ALA A 218 19.78 10.32 6.07
N ALA A 219 19.31 9.86 7.23
CA ALA A 219 19.96 8.79 7.99
C ALA A 219 20.00 7.46 7.20
N ARG A 220 18.93 7.13 6.47
CA ARG A 220 18.83 5.87 5.71
C ARG A 220 19.58 5.88 4.39
N SER A 221 19.92 7.05 3.86
CA SER A 221 20.61 7.20 2.56
C SER A 221 22.11 6.94 2.64
N GLU A 222 22.66 6.79 3.85
CA GLU A 222 24.07 6.53 4.05
C GLU A 222 24.50 5.13 3.61
N LYS A 223 25.72 5.02 3.06
CA LYS A 223 26.35 3.74 2.76
C LYS A 223 27.09 3.23 4.00
N LEU A 224 26.44 2.35 4.75
CA LEU A 224 26.94 1.86 6.04
C LEU A 224 27.43 0.42 5.96
N THR A 225 28.40 0.09 6.81
CA THR A 225 28.67 -1.31 7.15
C THR A 225 27.54 -1.85 8.03
N GLN A 226 27.31 -3.16 8.03
CA GLN A 226 26.19 -3.76 8.76
C GLN A 226 26.20 -3.42 10.26
N VAL A 227 27.38 -3.40 10.90
CA VAL A 227 27.49 -3.05 12.33
C VAL A 227 27.09 -1.60 12.60
N VAL A 228 27.47 -0.68 11.71
CA VAL A 228 27.11 0.75 11.83
C VAL A 228 25.62 0.94 11.54
N GLU A 229 25.09 0.27 10.51
CA GLU A 229 23.67 0.27 10.15
C GLU A 229 22.79 -0.16 11.33
N LEU A 230 23.13 -1.26 12.01
CA LEU A 230 22.38 -1.75 13.17
C LEU A 230 22.33 -0.72 14.31
N ARG A 231 23.47 -0.10 14.63
CA ARG A 231 23.55 0.91 15.69
C ARG A 231 22.75 2.17 15.35
N GLN A 232 22.85 2.63 14.11
CA GLN A 232 22.17 3.83 13.63
C GLN A 232 20.65 3.62 13.56
N ALA A 233 20.20 2.51 12.97
CA ALA A 233 18.79 2.16 12.92
C ALA A 233 18.20 1.96 14.32
N GLY A 234 18.95 1.35 15.26
CA GLY A 234 18.52 1.21 16.65
C GLY A 234 18.40 2.56 17.36
N ALA A 235 19.30 3.51 17.08
CA ALA A 235 19.20 4.88 17.57
C ALA A 235 17.96 5.59 16.99
N GLU A 236 17.74 5.49 15.69
CA GLU A 236 16.56 6.04 15.01
C GLU A 236 15.27 5.48 15.61
N ALA A 237 15.16 4.16 15.77
CA ALA A 237 13.99 3.50 16.35
C ALA A 237 13.67 4.03 17.75
N ARG A 238 14.67 4.11 18.63
CA ARG A 238 14.49 4.65 19.98
C ARG A 238 14.06 6.12 19.95
N CYS A 239 14.63 6.92 19.04
CA CYS A 239 14.24 8.32 18.90
C CYS A 239 12.84 8.48 18.32
N ALA A 240 12.46 7.71 17.31
CA ALA A 240 11.12 7.71 16.72
C ALA A 240 10.05 7.36 17.75
N ILE A 241 10.35 6.43 18.66
CA ILE A 241 9.47 6.07 19.78
C ILE A 241 9.42 7.21 20.81
N SER A 242 10.57 7.70 21.28
CA SER A 242 10.61 8.67 22.39
C SER A 242 10.06 10.05 22.03
N THR A 243 10.19 10.48 20.76
CA THR A 243 9.67 11.78 20.30
C THR A 243 8.23 11.69 19.78
N GLY A 244 7.67 10.49 19.69
CA GLY A 244 6.34 10.26 19.13
C GLY A 244 6.28 10.30 17.59
N LEU A 245 7.40 10.51 16.90
CA LEU A 245 7.44 10.57 15.43
C LEU A 245 6.89 9.28 14.79
N GLY A 246 7.21 8.10 15.34
CA GLY A 246 6.71 6.83 14.85
C GLY A 246 5.18 6.70 14.95
N ALA A 247 4.61 7.16 16.07
CA ALA A 247 3.15 7.16 16.25
C ALA A 247 2.46 8.12 15.26
N LEU A 248 3.01 9.33 15.11
CA LEU A 248 2.50 10.33 14.19
C LEU A 248 2.50 9.83 12.74
N VAL A 249 3.60 9.28 12.23
CA VAL A 249 3.64 8.83 10.83
C VAL A 249 2.68 7.67 10.54
N ARG A 250 2.42 6.79 11.52
CA ARG A 250 1.41 5.73 11.37
C ARG A 250 -0.02 6.29 11.33
N GLU A 251 -0.31 7.31 12.13
CA GLU A 251 -1.58 8.03 12.06
C GLU A 251 -1.76 8.69 10.69
N LEU A 252 -0.75 9.44 10.23
CA LEU A 252 -0.75 10.11 8.93
C LEU A 252 -0.91 9.11 7.78
N ASP A 253 -0.12 8.03 7.76
CA ASP A 253 -0.21 7.00 6.72
C ASP A 253 -1.59 6.36 6.68
N THR A 254 -2.16 6.04 7.85
CA THR A 254 -3.51 5.45 7.94
C THR A 254 -4.57 6.42 7.43
N SER A 255 -4.48 7.70 7.82
CA SER A 255 -5.42 8.75 7.41
C SER A 255 -5.37 8.97 5.89
N TYR A 256 -4.17 9.14 5.31
CA TYR A 256 -4.03 9.35 3.89
C TYR A 256 -4.33 8.09 3.07
N ASP A 257 -4.09 6.89 3.60
CA ASP A 257 -4.55 5.66 2.95
C ASP A 257 -6.09 5.62 2.90
N ALA A 258 -6.77 5.91 4.01
CA ALA A 258 -8.23 5.99 4.04
C ALA A 258 -8.77 7.03 3.03
N GLN A 259 -8.20 8.23 3.02
CA GLN A 259 -8.55 9.29 2.07
C GLN A 259 -8.38 8.83 0.63
N LEU A 260 -7.22 8.26 0.26
CA LEU A 260 -6.95 7.83 -1.12
C LEU A 260 -7.85 6.66 -1.55
N ARG A 261 -8.21 5.75 -0.63
CA ARG A 261 -9.18 4.68 -0.93
C ARG A 261 -10.57 5.24 -1.20
N GLU A 262 -10.99 6.26 -0.47
CA GLU A 262 -12.28 6.93 -0.69
C GLU A 262 -12.28 7.68 -2.03
N GLU A 263 -11.25 8.51 -2.27
CA GLU A 263 -11.08 9.26 -3.51
C GLU A 263 -11.03 8.37 -4.75
N HIS A 264 -10.51 7.14 -4.64
CA HIS A 264 -10.34 6.21 -5.77
C HIS A 264 -11.24 4.97 -5.67
N GLN A 265 -12.31 5.01 -4.87
CA GLN A 265 -13.16 3.85 -4.62
C GLN A 265 -13.74 3.22 -5.89
N SER A 266 -14.16 4.05 -6.86
CA SER A 266 -14.76 3.60 -8.12
C SER A 266 -13.75 2.89 -9.02
N LEU A 267 -12.52 3.40 -9.05
CA LEU A 267 -11.41 2.80 -9.80
C LEU A 267 -10.98 1.48 -9.16
N LEU A 268 -10.89 1.41 -7.82
CA LEU A 268 -10.60 0.19 -7.08
C LEU A 268 -11.67 -0.88 -7.33
N ALA A 269 -12.96 -0.50 -7.28
CA ALA A 269 -14.07 -1.40 -7.58
C ALA A 269 -14.02 -1.92 -9.03
N THR A 270 -13.75 -1.02 -9.99
CA THR A 270 -13.59 -1.39 -11.41
C THR A 270 -12.46 -2.40 -11.61
N ARG A 271 -11.31 -2.20 -10.95
CA ARG A 271 -10.19 -3.16 -11.01
C ARG A 271 -10.60 -4.53 -10.48
N VAL A 272 -11.25 -4.56 -9.31
CA VAL A 272 -11.70 -5.82 -8.69
C VAL A 272 -12.69 -6.55 -9.59
N ASP A 273 -13.61 -5.83 -10.24
CA ASP A 273 -14.53 -6.43 -11.22
C ASP A 273 -13.79 -7.06 -12.41
N LEU A 274 -12.84 -6.33 -13.01
CA LEU A 274 -12.01 -6.86 -14.12
C LEU A 274 -11.25 -8.12 -13.70
N GLN A 275 -10.66 -8.13 -12.50
CA GLN A 275 -9.95 -9.29 -11.98
C GLN A 275 -10.89 -10.49 -11.78
N ARG A 276 -12.06 -10.28 -11.17
CA ARG A 276 -13.04 -11.34 -10.93
C ARG A 276 -13.54 -11.96 -12.23
N ARG A 277 -13.82 -11.13 -13.24
CA ARG A 277 -14.21 -11.62 -14.58
C ARG A 277 -13.10 -12.39 -15.30
N ALA A 278 -11.83 -12.08 -14.99
CA ALA A 278 -10.67 -12.77 -15.55
C ALA A 278 -10.39 -14.13 -14.88
N LEU A 279 -10.81 -14.37 -13.64
CA LEU A 279 -10.49 -15.59 -12.88
C LEU A 279 -10.88 -16.91 -13.59
N PRO A 280 -12.09 -17.07 -14.17
CA PRO A 280 -12.42 -18.30 -14.89
C PRO A 280 -11.48 -18.58 -16.06
N LYS A 281 -11.05 -17.52 -16.77
CA LYS A 281 -10.08 -17.64 -17.85
C LYS A 281 -8.69 -17.97 -17.33
N ALA A 282 -8.25 -17.31 -16.26
CA ALA A 282 -6.96 -17.58 -15.61
C ALA A 282 -6.82 -19.04 -15.20
N ARG A 283 -7.88 -19.62 -14.63
CA ARG A 283 -7.92 -21.03 -14.18
C ARG A 283 -7.94 -22.05 -15.32
N ALA A 284 -8.27 -21.61 -16.54
CA ALA A 284 -8.32 -22.47 -17.72
C ALA A 284 -7.00 -22.50 -18.52
N LEU A 285 -6.01 -21.70 -18.15
CA LEU A 285 -4.70 -21.59 -18.81
C LEU A 285 -3.68 -22.59 -18.27
#